data_AF-A0A924KRS5-F1
#
_entry.id   AF-A0A924KRS5-F1
#
_cell.length_a   1.000
_cell.length_b   1.000
_cell.length_c   1.000
_cell.angle_alpha   90.00
_cell.angle_beta   90.00
_cell.angle_gamma   90.00
#
_symmetry.space_group_name_H-M   'P 1'
#
loop_
_entity.id
_entity.type
_entity.pdbx_description
1 polymer ?
#
loop_
_entity_poly.entity_id
_entity_poly.type
_entity_poly.pdbx_seq_one_letter_code
_entity_poly.pdbx_strand_id
1 'polypeptide(L)' 'SGIDGTYPAGLAVATVTNVDRNPAFQFAKVTAIPVAGTDQQRFVKVLTQEELKDYPRPDVKPEDGKPVRERAVSKRREIR' A
#
# COMPACT_ATOMS: atom_id res chain seq x y z
N SER A 1 -6.85 -1.59 2.37
CA SER A 1 -5.93 -1.89 3.49
C SER A 1 -6.70 -1.98 4.79
N GLY A 2 -7.65 -1.08 5.07
CA GLY A 2 -8.39 -1.04 6.34
C GLY A 2 -7.62 -0.39 7.49
N ILE A 3 -6.59 0.39 7.16
CA ILE A 3 -5.76 1.12 8.14
C ILE A 3 -6.45 2.38 8.68
N ASP A 4 -7.43 2.90 7.94
CA ASP A 4 -8.21 4.09 8.32
C ASP A 4 -9.35 3.77 9.30
N GLY A 5 -9.62 2.49 9.57
CA GLY A 5 -10.73 2.05 10.40
C GLY A 5 -12.13 2.36 9.83
N THR A 6 -12.21 2.85 8.60
CA THR A 6 -13.46 3.18 7.90
C THR A 6 -13.93 2.03 7.03
N TYR A 7 -13.00 1.34 6.36
CA TYR A 7 -13.29 0.18 5.51
C TYR A 7 -12.59 -1.07 6.02
N PRO A 8 -13.15 -2.27 5.79
CA PRO A 8 -12.48 -3.50 6.16
C PRO A 8 -11.27 -3.78 5.27
N ALA A 9 -10.31 -4.56 5.78
CA ALA A 9 -9.23 -5.09 4.96
C ALA A 9 -9.79 -6.04 3.89
N GLY A 10 -9.15 -6.07 2.72
CA GLY A 10 -9.52 -6.98 1.62
C GLY A 10 -10.75 -6.58 0.79
N LEU A 11 -11.40 -5.44 1.06
CA LEU A 11 -12.48 -4.94 0.22
C LEU A 11 -11.97 -4.67 -1.22
N ALA A 12 -12.66 -5.22 -2.23
CA ALA A 12 -12.30 -5.00 -3.62
C ALA A 12 -12.57 -3.55 -4.05
N VAL A 13 -11.57 -2.90 -4.63
CA VAL A 13 -11.64 -1.47 -5.02
C VAL A 13 -11.51 -1.32 -6.53
N ALA A 14 -10.33 -1.61 -7.08
CA ALA A 14 -9.99 -1.34 -8.48
C ALA A 14 -8.90 -2.30 -8.98
N THR A 15 -8.83 -2.50 -10.29
CA THR A 15 -7.70 -3.14 -10.98
C THR A 15 -6.75 -2.07 -11.49
N VAL A 16 -5.47 -2.19 -11.14
CA VAL A 16 -4.43 -1.25 -11.59
C VAL A 16 -4.22 -1.40 -13.10
N THR A 17 -4.24 -0.29 -13.82
CA THR A 17 -4.03 -0.24 -15.28
C THR A 17 -2.73 0.43 -15.68
N ASN A 18 -2.24 1.38 -14.87
CA ASN A 18 -0.97 2.04 -15.13
C ASN A 18 -0.27 2.44 -13.82
N VAL A 19 1.05 2.36 -13.82
CA VAL A 19 1.90 2.86 -12.73
C VAL A 19 2.95 3.77 -13.35
N ASP A 20 2.81 5.07 -13.16
CA ASP A 20 3.74 6.08 -13.63
C ASP A 20 4.80 6.35 -12.55
N ARG A 21 6.07 6.18 -12.92
CA ARG A 21 7.24 6.39 -12.08
C ARG A 21 8.14 7.43 -12.73
N ASN A 22 7.77 8.69 -12.58
CA ASN A 22 8.61 9.80 -13.01
C ASN A 22 9.65 10.12 -11.91
N PRO A 23 10.96 10.08 -12.21
CA PRO A 23 12.02 10.40 -11.24
C PRO A 23 11.98 11.83 -10.70
N ALA A 24 11.21 12.73 -11.33
CA ALA A 24 10.95 14.07 -10.81
C ALA A 24 10.02 14.07 -9.58
N PHE A 25 9.29 12.99 -9.31
CA PHE A 25 8.38 12.87 -8.16
C PHE A 25 8.88 11.83 -7.14
N GLN A 26 8.58 12.07 -5.86
CA GLN A 26 8.96 11.16 -4.77
C GLN A 26 8.10 9.88 -4.72
N PHE A 27 6.92 9.91 -5.32
CA PHE A 27 5.97 8.80 -5.31
C PHE A 27 5.49 8.47 -6.72
N ALA A 28 5.12 7.20 -6.91
CA ALA A 28 4.48 6.76 -8.14
C ALA A 28 3.02 7.21 -8.18
N LYS A 29 2.53 7.56 -9.37
CA LYS A 29 1.11 7.76 -9.62
C LYS A 29 0.51 6.47 -10.18
N VAL A 30 -0.57 5.99 -9.57
CA VAL A 30 -1.26 4.76 -9.99
C VAL A 30 -2.61 5.12 -10.59
N THR A 31 -2.87 4.65 -11.80
CA THR A 31 -4.20 4.70 -12.43
C THR A 31 -4.83 3.32 -12.35
N ALA A 32 -6.11 3.27 -12.02
CA ALA A 32 -6.85 2.04 -11.85
C ALA A 32 -8.29 2.18 -12.35
N ILE A 33 -8.88 1.06 -12.76
CA ILE A 33 -10.29 0.95 -13.15
C ILE A 33 -11.06 0.31 -11.99
N PRO A 34 -12.17 0.91 -11.52
CA PRO A 34 -13.00 0.32 -10.46
C PRO A 34 -13.46 -1.09 -10.81
N VAL A 35 -13.39 -2.02 -9.85
CA VAL A 35 -13.90 -3.40 -10.05
C VAL A 35 -15.42 -3.40 -10.08
N ALA A 36 -16.03 -2.58 -9.21
CA ALA A 36 -17.46 -2.33 -9.26
C ALA A 36 -17.74 -1.41 -10.45
N GLY A 37 -18.53 -1.88 -11.41
CA GLY A 37 -19.06 -1.02 -12.47
C GLY A 37 -19.87 0.11 -11.83
N THR A 38 -19.49 1.36 -12.11
CA THR A 38 -19.98 2.55 -11.37
C THR A 38 -21.42 2.94 -11.70
N ASP A 39 -22.09 2.25 -12.63
CA ASP A 39 -23.30 2.79 -13.28
C ASP A 39 -24.47 1.80 -13.40
N GLN A 40 -24.41 0.63 -12.75
CA GLN A 40 -25.47 -0.40 -12.90
C GLN A 40 -25.78 -1.19 -11.61
N GLN A 41 -25.84 -0.52 -10.45
CA GLN A 41 -26.12 -1.18 -9.18
C GLN A 41 -27.39 -0.63 -8.54
N ARG A 42 -28.42 -1.48 -8.43
CA ARG A 42 -29.71 -1.14 -7.77
C ARG A 42 -29.70 -1.36 -6.27
N PHE A 43 -28.70 -2.09 -5.77
CA PHE A 43 -28.59 -2.51 -4.38
C PHE A 43 -27.25 -2.06 -3.84
N VAL A 44 -27.26 -1.63 -2.58
CA VAL A 44 -26.07 -1.27 -1.82
C VAL A 44 -26.04 -2.08 -0.53
N LYS A 45 -24.84 -2.42 -0.08
CA LYS A 45 -24.61 -2.98 1.25
C LYS A 45 -23.97 -1.91 2.12
N VAL A 46 -24.70 -1.47 3.14
CA VAL A 46 -24.14 -0.61 4.19
C VAL A 46 -23.38 -1.50 5.16
N LEU A 47 -22.15 -1.12 5.48
CA LEU A 47 -21.34 -1.78 6.50
C LEU A 47 -21.35 -0.90 7.75
N THR A 48 -21.74 -1.46 8.90
CA THR A 48 -21.71 -0.73 10.18
C THR A 48 -20.39 -0.93 10.92
N GLN A 49 -20.09 -0.03 11.84
CA GLN A 49 -18.87 -0.10 12.64
C GLN A 49 -18.83 -1.36 13.52
N GLU A 50 -19.98 -1.87 13.96
CA GLU A 50 -20.05 -3.15 14.68
C GLU A 50 -19.60 -4.31 13.81
N GLU A 51 -20.08 -4.38 12.56
CA GLU A 51 -19.70 -5.43 11.61
C GLU A 51 -18.22 -5.38 11.26
N LEU A 52 -17.61 -4.18 11.23
CA LEU A 52 -16.17 -4.04 10.95
C LEU A 52 -15.27 -4.74 11.99
N LYS A 53 -15.77 -5.03 13.20
CA LYS A 53 -15.01 -5.76 14.23
C LYS A 53 -14.74 -7.22 13.84
N ASP A 54 -15.61 -7.80 13.02
CA ASP A 54 -15.52 -9.19 12.59
C ASP A 54 -14.57 -9.35 11.39
N TYR A 55 -14.17 -8.25 10.74
CA TYR A 55 -13.23 -8.31 9.62
C TYR A 55 -11.79 -8.50 10.12
N PRO A 56 -10.97 -9.24 9.35
CA PRO A 56 -9.57 -9.42 9.68
C PRO A 56 -8.89 -8.06 9.77
N ARG A 57 -8.08 -7.88 10.82
CA ARG A 57 -7.23 -6.69 10.92
C ARG A 57 -6.21 -6.72 9.78
N PRO A 58 -5.82 -5.54 9.26
CA PRO A 58 -4.77 -5.50 8.26
C PRO A 58 -3.50 -6.14 8.83
N ASP A 59 -2.90 -7.08 8.10
CA ASP A 59 -1.57 -7.60 8.40
C ASP A 59 -0.53 -6.50 8.12
N VAL A 60 -0.42 -5.52 9.01
CA VAL A 60 0.70 -4.58 9.00
C VAL A 60 1.92 -5.35 9.50
N LYS A 61 2.58 -6.08 8.60
CA LYS A 61 3.96 -6.49 8.86
C LYS A 61 4.76 -5.19 8.96
N PRO A 62 5.42 -4.90 10.10
CA PRO A 62 6.40 -3.83 10.13
C PRO A 62 7.38 -4.10 9.00
N GLU A 63 7.67 -3.07 8.22
CA GLU A 63 8.70 -3.16 7.18
C GLU A 63 9.96 -3.83 7.76
N ASP A 64 10.37 -4.95 7.17
CA ASP A 64 11.65 -5.57 7.49
C ASP A 64 12.72 -4.52 7.23
N GLY A 65 13.22 -3.92 8.31
CA GLY A 65 14.27 -2.93 8.29
C GLY A 65 15.49 -3.51 7.60
N LYS A 66 15.62 -3.25 6.29
CA LYS A 66 16.87 -3.50 5.59
C LYS A 66 17.90 -2.56 6.22
N PRO A 67 18.95 -3.05 6.89
CA PRO A 67 19.96 -2.17 7.44
C PRO A 67 20.60 -1.44 6.27
N VAL A 68 20.58 -0.11 6.32
CA VAL A 68 21.39 0.73 5.45
C VAL A 68 22.83 0.27 5.66
N ARG A 69 23.41 -0.41 4.66
CA ARG A 69 24.82 -0.80 4.68
C ARG A 69 25.65 0.47 4.81
N GLU A 70 26.13 0.74 6.02
CA GLU A 70 27.13 1.74 6.29
C GLU A 70 28.36 1.42 5.42
N ARG A 71 28.67 2.33 4.48
CA ARG A 71 29.85 2.20 3.62
C ARG A 71 31.08 2.24 4.52
N ALA A 72 31.66 1.07 4.79
CA ALA A 72 32.93 0.95 5.48
C ALA A 72 34.00 1.76 4.72
N VAL A 73 34.44 2.85 5.34
CA VAL A 73 35.56 3.66 4.91
C VAL A 73 36.79 2.76 4.84
N SER A 74 37.25 2.44 3.63
CA SER A 74 38.44 1.64 3.42
C SER A 74 39.66 2.43 3.89
N LYS A 75 40.20 2.01 5.04
CA LYS A 75 41.44 2.50 5.63
C LYS A 75 42.57 2.30 4.62
N ARG A 76 43.02 3.42 4.01
CA ARG A 76 44.21 3.50 3.14
C ARG A 76 45.39 2.92 3.91
N ARG A 77 45.94 1.80 3.44
CA ARG A 77 47.17 1.21 3.98
C ARG A 77 48.35 2.11 3.66
N GLU A 78 49.08 2.44 4.71
CA GLU A 78 50.41 3.04 4.72
C GLU A 78 51.37 2.21 3.86
N ILE A 79 52.12 2.87 2.97
CA ILE A 79 53.25 2.25 2.27
C ILE A 79 54.51 2.98 2.72
N ARG A 80 55.43 2.13 3.15
CA ARG A 80 56.83 2.29 3.57
C ARG A 80 57.67 3.19 2.66
#